data_AF-A0AAJ4MJW2-F1
#
_entry.id   AF-A0AAJ4MJW2-F1
#
_cell.length_a   1.000
_cell.length_b   1.000
_cell.length_c   1.000
_cell.angle_alpha   90.00
_cell.angle_beta   90.00
_cell.angle_gamma   90.00
#
_symmetry.space_group_name_H-M   'P 1'
#
loop_
_entity.id
_entity.type
_entity.pdbx_description
1 polymer ?
#
loop_
_entity_poly.entity_id
_entity_poly.type
_entity_poly.pdbx_seq_one_letter_code
_entity_poly.pdbx_strand_id
1 'polypeptide(L)'
;MTFSMKRMYAIFLKDLKDLSKNMFITSSMLMPLLIAVLYSRMDELSIDMIYLVINLSFSTIGVFVQSAIIAEEKEKNTLRGLMLSPATILEIFGGKSLVTFLLTLLTIILSARLIDYEPSSISLIAIALIISSVFYIGLGTLMGLLTKSVVEASVITLPIIFLFGFSTLLQTLINTYPILSFIEYLPNVQLAELAKEVQLGAGIEDIWGYLAIILVWGIGIWLLTTWFYKKKETAG
;
A
#
# COMPACT_ATOMS: atom_id res chain seq x y z
N MET A 1 1.90 13.91 -26.32
CA MET A 1 0.70 13.17 -25.87
C MET A 1 0.00 14.00 -24.80
N THR A 2 -1.29 14.28 -24.96
CA THR A 2 -2.08 15.02 -23.95
C THR A 2 -2.73 14.04 -22.98
N PHE A 3 -2.73 14.37 -21.70
CA PHE A 3 -3.40 13.59 -20.66
C PHE A 3 -4.92 13.58 -20.87
N SER A 4 -5.56 12.43 -20.65
CA SER A 4 -7.00 12.21 -20.84
C SER A 4 -7.60 11.43 -19.68
N MET A 5 -8.42 12.11 -18.88
CA MET A 5 -9.19 11.50 -17.79
C MET A 5 -10.10 10.36 -18.26
N LYS A 6 -10.63 10.43 -19.49
CA LYS A 6 -11.49 9.39 -20.06
C LYS A 6 -10.75 8.06 -20.21
N ARG A 7 -9.47 8.09 -20.61
CA ARG A 7 -8.65 6.88 -20.75
C ARG A 7 -8.31 6.28 -19.39
N MET A 8 -7.89 7.11 -18.44
CA MET A 8 -7.62 6.67 -17.06
C MET A 8 -8.86 6.01 -16.43
N TYR A 9 -10.04 6.62 -16.60
CA TYR A 9 -11.30 6.07 -16.09
C TYR A 9 -11.69 4.74 -16.75
N ALA A 10 -11.45 4.59 -18.05
CA ALA A 10 -11.70 3.33 -18.76
C ALA A 10 -10.79 2.20 -18.25
N ILE A 11 -9.51 2.49 -17.99
CA ILE A 11 -8.56 1.54 -17.39
C ILE A 11 -9.04 1.12 -15.99
N PHE A 12 -9.43 2.10 -15.17
CA PHE A 12 -9.97 1.85 -13.83
C PHE A 12 -11.20 0.92 -13.87
N LEU A 13 -12.19 1.20 -14.72
CA LEU A 13 -13.42 0.38 -14.82
C LEU A 13 -13.15 -1.04 -15.28
N LYS A 14 -12.21 -1.21 -16.23
CA LYS A 14 -11.79 -2.53 -16.70
C LYS A 14 -11.19 -3.33 -15.54
N ASP A 15 -10.19 -2.77 -14.87
CA ASP A 15 -9.51 -3.47 -13.78
C ASP A 15 -10.45 -3.76 -12.61
N LEU A 16 -11.33 -2.82 -12.21
CA LEU A 16 -12.32 -3.06 -11.16
C LEU A 16 -13.26 -4.23 -11.49
N LYS A 17 -13.68 -4.34 -12.76
CA LYS A 17 -14.52 -5.44 -13.23
C LYS A 17 -13.77 -6.78 -13.26
N ASP A 18 -12.50 -6.77 -13.64
CA ASP A 18 -11.67 -7.97 -13.65
C ASP A 18 -11.38 -8.44 -12.21
N LEU A 19 -11.09 -7.51 -11.29
CA LEU A 19 -10.85 -7.80 -9.87
C LEU A 19 -12.08 -8.38 -9.17
N SER A 20 -13.27 -7.84 -9.42
CA SER A 20 -14.49 -8.35 -8.78
C SER A 20 -14.80 -9.81 -9.13
N LYS A 21 -14.23 -10.32 -10.23
CA LYS A 21 -14.32 -11.73 -10.63
C LYS A 21 -13.14 -12.57 -10.16
N ASN A 22 -12.04 -11.93 -9.74
CA ASN A 22 -10.84 -12.61 -9.31
C ASN A 22 -10.91 -12.94 -7.82
N MET A 23 -11.33 -14.18 -7.52
CA MET A 23 -11.48 -14.67 -6.14
C MET A 23 -10.19 -14.56 -5.31
N PHE A 24 -9.01 -14.61 -5.96
CA PHE A 24 -7.71 -14.49 -5.30
C PHE A 24 -7.46 -13.08 -4.73
N ILE A 25 -8.02 -12.06 -5.36
CA ILE A 25 -7.83 -10.66 -4.94
C ILE A 25 -8.90 -10.26 -3.93
N THR A 26 -10.11 -10.80 -4.05
CA THR A 26 -11.11 -10.66 -2.98
C THR A 26 -10.66 -11.38 -1.71
N SER A 27 -10.00 -12.53 -1.82
CA SER A 27 -9.52 -13.28 -0.66
C SER A 27 -8.34 -12.62 0.05
N SER A 28 -7.56 -11.75 -0.59
CA SER A 28 -6.45 -11.04 0.08
C SER A 28 -6.93 -10.03 1.13
N MET A 29 -8.20 -9.60 1.08
CA MET A 29 -8.84 -8.80 2.13
C MET A 29 -9.13 -9.62 3.39
N LEU A 30 -9.24 -10.94 3.29
CA LEU A 30 -9.62 -11.78 4.42
C LEU A 30 -8.60 -11.71 5.54
N MET A 31 -7.30 -11.70 5.24
CA MET A 31 -6.27 -11.70 6.29
C MET A 31 -6.37 -10.51 7.26
N PRO A 32 -6.33 -9.24 6.81
CA PRO A 32 -6.48 -8.11 7.72
C PRO A 32 -7.85 -8.08 8.41
N LEU A 33 -8.93 -8.50 7.73
CA LEU A 33 -10.26 -8.55 8.34
C LEU A 33 -10.38 -9.65 9.39
N LEU A 34 -9.78 -10.82 9.18
CA LEU A 34 -9.76 -11.90 10.15
C LEU A 34 -9.02 -11.48 11.42
N ILE A 35 -7.85 -10.84 11.28
CA ILE A 35 -7.10 -10.33 12.43
C ILE A 35 -7.89 -9.23 13.13
N ALA A 36 -8.58 -8.36 12.38
CA ALA A 36 -9.48 -7.35 12.97
C ALA A 36 -10.59 -7.99 13.82
N VAL A 37 -11.23 -9.05 13.32
CA VAL A 37 -12.26 -9.80 14.07
C VAL A 37 -11.68 -10.49 15.31
N LEU A 38 -10.45 -11.00 15.24
CA LEU A 38 -9.79 -11.60 16.41
C LEU A 38 -9.48 -10.55 17.48
N TYR A 39 -8.95 -9.40 17.06
CA TYR A 39 -8.61 -8.30 17.96
C TYR A 39 -9.84 -7.64 18.57
N SER A 40 -10.97 -7.59 17.86
CA SER A 40 -12.22 -7.07 18.44
C SER A 40 -12.81 -7.90 19.58
N ARG A 41 -12.23 -9.07 19.87
CA ARG A 41 -12.60 -9.92 21.02
C ARG A 41 -11.68 -9.72 22.22
N MET A 42 -10.69 -8.83 22.12
CA MET A 42 -9.77 -8.53 23.22
C MET A 42 -10.31 -7.36 24.05
N ASP A 43 -10.17 -7.43 25.37
CA ASP A 43 -10.65 -6.39 26.29
C ASP A 43 -9.79 -5.11 26.23
N GLU A 44 -8.48 -5.26 26.00
CA GLU A 44 -7.55 -4.14 25.86
C GLU A 44 -6.83 -4.19 24.52
N LEU A 45 -6.95 -3.11 23.76
CA LEU A 45 -6.33 -2.96 22.45
C LEU A 45 -5.30 -1.84 22.48
N SER A 46 -4.05 -2.21 22.20
CA SER A 46 -2.98 -1.24 22.00
C SER A 46 -3.03 -0.63 20.59
N ILE A 47 -2.54 0.61 20.45
CA ILE A 47 -2.42 1.28 19.15
C ILE A 47 -1.55 0.46 18.19
N ASP A 48 -0.52 -0.20 18.72
CA ASP A 48 0.35 -1.09 17.97
C ASP A 48 -0.39 -2.27 17.34
N MET A 49 -1.37 -2.86 18.04
CA MET A 49 -2.22 -3.92 17.49
C MET A 49 -3.15 -3.41 16.39
N ILE A 50 -3.73 -2.21 16.56
CA ILE A 50 -4.59 -1.58 15.56
C ILE A 50 -3.78 -1.28 14.29
N TYR A 51 -2.58 -0.70 14.44
CA TYR A 51 -1.73 -0.35 13.31
C TYR A 51 -1.07 -1.55 12.65
N LEU A 52 -0.93 -2.69 13.34
CA LEU A 52 -0.60 -3.96 12.70
C LEU A 52 -1.67 -4.34 11.67
N VAL A 53 -2.95 -4.21 11.99
CA VAL A 53 -4.05 -4.53 11.04
C VAL A 53 -4.08 -3.55 9.87
N ILE A 54 -3.87 -2.26 10.13
CA ILE A 54 -3.79 -1.24 9.08
C ILE A 54 -2.58 -1.49 8.15
N ASN A 55 -1.40 -1.73 8.72
CA ASN A 55 -0.18 -2.02 7.97
C ASN A 55 -0.28 -3.33 7.18
N LEU A 56 -0.96 -4.35 7.72
CA LEU A 56 -1.28 -5.55 6.98
C LEU A 56 -2.21 -5.26 5.80
N SER A 57 -3.23 -4.43 5.98
CA SER A 57 -4.13 -4.03 4.88
C SER A 57 -3.37 -3.33 3.76
N PHE A 58 -2.46 -2.41 4.10
CA PHE A 58 -1.57 -1.77 3.14
C PHE A 58 -0.64 -2.77 2.45
N SER A 59 -0.09 -3.72 3.18
CA SER A 59 0.87 -4.68 2.62
C SER A 59 0.20 -5.73 1.74
N THR A 60 -0.96 -6.27 2.14
CA THR A 60 -1.66 -7.30 1.37
C THR A 60 -2.42 -6.72 0.18
N ILE A 61 -2.94 -5.49 0.27
CA ILE A 61 -3.72 -4.89 -0.83
C ILE A 61 -2.87 -3.87 -1.58
N GLY A 62 -2.35 -2.87 -0.88
CA GLY A 62 -1.55 -1.81 -1.48
C GLY A 62 -0.28 -2.32 -2.17
N VAL A 63 0.41 -3.32 -1.63
CA VAL A 63 1.58 -3.91 -2.26
C VAL A 63 1.23 -5.15 -3.08
N PHE A 64 0.69 -6.18 -2.45
CA PHE A 64 0.54 -7.50 -3.08
C PHE A 64 -0.49 -7.51 -4.21
N VAL A 65 -1.71 -7.02 -3.99
CA VAL A 65 -2.73 -6.94 -5.05
C VAL A 65 -2.25 -6.04 -6.18
N GLN A 66 -1.66 -4.88 -5.85
CA GLN A 66 -1.11 -3.98 -6.88
C GLN A 66 -0.01 -4.65 -7.71
N SER A 67 0.91 -5.38 -7.06
CA SER A 67 1.96 -6.12 -7.74
C SER A 67 1.37 -7.20 -8.65
N ALA A 68 0.34 -7.92 -8.19
CA ALA A 68 -0.34 -8.94 -8.97
C ALA A 68 -1.02 -8.37 -10.22
N ILE A 69 -1.73 -7.23 -10.10
CA ILE A 69 -2.39 -6.56 -11.24
C ILE A 69 -1.39 -6.18 -12.32
N ILE A 70 -0.23 -5.64 -11.93
CA ILE A 70 0.82 -5.25 -12.89
C ILE A 70 1.49 -6.48 -13.49
N ALA A 71 1.77 -7.51 -12.69
CA ALA A 71 2.38 -8.74 -13.16
C ALA A 71 1.46 -9.54 -14.09
N GLU A 72 0.15 -9.53 -13.85
CA GLU A 72 -0.85 -10.18 -14.71
C GLU A 72 -0.85 -9.60 -16.12
N GLU A 73 -0.76 -8.27 -16.24
CA GLU A 73 -0.66 -7.60 -17.56
C GLU A 73 0.66 -7.93 -18.27
N LYS A 74 1.73 -8.21 -17.52
CA LYS A 74 3.00 -8.65 -18.10
C LYS A 74 2.91 -10.09 -18.58
N GLU A 75 2.33 -10.97 -17.78
CA GLU A 75 2.14 -12.37 -18.10
C GLU A 75 1.26 -12.56 -19.34
N LYS A 76 0.22 -11.73 -19.48
CA LYS A 76 -0.67 -11.69 -20.66
C LYS A 76 -0.10 -10.94 -21.87
N ASN A 77 1.11 -10.39 -21.77
CA ASN A 77 1.76 -9.54 -22.78
C ASN A 77 0.97 -8.26 -23.14
N THR A 78 -0.04 -7.90 -22.35
CA THR A 78 -0.89 -6.72 -22.56
C THR A 78 -0.22 -5.44 -22.08
N LEU A 79 0.76 -5.52 -21.15
CA LEU A 79 1.53 -4.35 -20.72
C LEU A 79 2.28 -3.70 -21.90
N ARG A 80 2.84 -4.49 -22.82
CA ARG A 80 3.51 -3.96 -24.03
C ARG A 80 2.50 -3.28 -24.96
N GLY A 81 1.30 -3.85 -25.09
CA GLY A 81 0.20 -3.22 -25.83
C GLY A 81 -0.23 -1.88 -25.23
N LEU A 82 -0.25 -1.76 -23.90
CA LEU A 82 -0.52 -0.50 -23.20
C LEU A 82 0.59 0.54 -23.44
N MET A 83 1.84 0.12 -23.47
CA MET A 83 3.00 0.99 -23.75
C MET A 83 2.99 1.55 -25.18
N LEU A 84 2.46 0.78 -26.13
CA LEU A 84 2.31 1.20 -27.53
C LEU A 84 1.00 1.97 -27.79
N SER A 85 0.10 1.99 -26.80
CA SER A 85 -1.15 2.75 -26.88
C SER A 85 -0.87 4.25 -26.69
N PRO A 86 -1.78 5.14 -27.12
CA PRO A 86 -1.61 6.58 -26.91
C PRO A 86 -1.82 7.01 -25.44
N ALA A 87 -2.01 6.06 -24.51
CA ALA A 87 -2.20 6.34 -23.10
C ALA A 87 -0.86 6.72 -22.45
N THR A 88 -0.88 7.76 -21.62
CA THR A 88 0.32 8.17 -20.90
C THR A 88 0.60 7.26 -19.71
N ILE A 89 1.86 7.20 -19.27
CA ILE A 89 2.30 6.45 -18.08
C ILE A 89 1.45 6.80 -16.85
N LEU A 90 1.12 8.09 -16.70
CA LEU A 90 0.28 8.59 -15.60
C LEU A 90 -1.17 8.10 -15.70
N GLU A 91 -1.73 7.98 -16.90
CA GLU A 91 -3.08 7.41 -17.10
C GLU A 91 -3.12 5.92 -16.78
N ILE A 92 -2.08 5.18 -17.20
CA ILE A 92 -1.99 3.74 -16.95
C ILE A 92 -1.84 3.49 -15.46
N PHE A 93 -0.78 4.02 -14.84
CA PHE A 93 -0.55 3.77 -13.41
C PHE A 93 -1.60 4.42 -12.54
N GLY A 94 -2.11 5.60 -12.87
CA GLY A 94 -3.18 6.26 -12.12
C GLY A 94 -4.47 5.44 -12.12
N GLY A 95 -4.89 4.93 -13.28
CA GLY A 95 -6.09 4.11 -13.40
C GLY A 95 -5.99 2.79 -12.63
N LYS A 96 -4.84 2.10 -12.73
CA LYS A 96 -4.58 0.84 -12.02
C LYS A 96 -4.48 1.03 -10.50
N SER A 97 -3.70 2.03 -10.09
CA SER A 97 -3.47 2.39 -8.68
C SER A 97 -4.74 2.84 -7.98
N LEU A 98 -5.68 3.47 -8.69
CA LEU A 98 -6.94 3.92 -8.10
C LEU A 98 -7.80 2.74 -7.61
N VAL A 99 -7.76 1.60 -8.31
CA VAL A 99 -8.50 0.41 -7.89
C VAL A 99 -7.97 -0.12 -6.56
N THR A 100 -6.66 -0.31 -6.46
CA THR A 100 -6.03 -0.82 -5.21
C THR A 100 -6.08 0.20 -4.08
N PHE A 101 -6.02 1.50 -4.38
CA PHE A 101 -6.26 2.56 -3.41
C PHE A 101 -7.64 2.45 -2.76
N LEU A 102 -8.70 2.35 -3.56
CA LEU A 102 -10.06 2.24 -3.05
C LEU A 102 -10.28 0.93 -2.27
N LEU A 103 -9.74 -0.19 -2.75
CA LEU A 103 -9.82 -1.47 -2.05
C LEU A 103 -9.07 -1.41 -0.71
N THR A 104 -7.89 -0.79 -0.67
CA THR A 104 -7.11 -0.63 0.56
C THR A 104 -7.85 0.23 1.58
N LEU A 105 -8.40 1.37 1.15
CA LEU A 105 -9.21 2.23 2.03
C LEU A 105 -10.46 1.51 2.53
N LEU A 106 -11.16 0.78 1.66
CA LEU A 106 -12.33 -0.01 2.05
C LEU A 106 -11.96 -1.01 3.14
N THR A 107 -10.88 -1.78 2.95
CA THR A 107 -10.43 -2.75 3.96
C THR A 107 -10.01 -2.08 5.25
N ILE A 108 -9.28 -0.97 5.21
CA ILE A 108 -8.90 -0.23 6.43
C ILE A 108 -10.15 0.26 7.18
N ILE A 109 -11.13 0.84 6.47
CA ILE A 109 -12.38 1.30 7.09
C ILE A 109 -13.14 0.14 7.73
N LEU A 110 -13.27 -0.99 7.02
CA LEU A 110 -13.93 -2.18 7.56
C LEU A 110 -13.18 -2.73 8.79
N SER A 111 -11.86 -2.85 8.72
CA SER A 111 -11.04 -3.30 9.85
C SER A 111 -11.15 -2.35 11.05
N ALA A 112 -11.08 -1.04 10.83
CA ALA A 112 -11.22 -0.04 11.89
C ALA A 112 -12.60 -0.11 12.57
N ARG A 113 -13.67 -0.34 11.79
CA ARG A 113 -15.03 -0.53 12.32
C ARG A 113 -15.19 -1.84 13.07
N LEU A 114 -14.51 -2.91 12.66
CA LEU A 114 -14.58 -4.19 13.36
C LEU A 114 -13.91 -4.13 14.73
N ILE A 115 -12.86 -3.31 14.88
CA ILE A 115 -12.05 -3.16 16.10
C ILE A 115 -12.55 -1.97 16.96
N ASP A 116 -13.61 -1.29 16.54
CA ASP A 116 -14.13 -0.07 17.19
C ASP A 116 -13.03 1.01 17.41
N TYR A 117 -12.15 1.18 16.41
CA TYR A 117 -11.08 2.17 16.48
C TYR A 117 -11.60 3.60 16.25
N GLU A 118 -11.49 4.43 17.27
CA GLU A 118 -11.82 5.87 17.23
C GLU A 118 -10.57 6.72 17.56
N PRO A 119 -9.89 7.30 16.55
CA PRO A 119 -8.77 8.20 16.79
C PRO A 119 -9.26 9.56 17.32
N SER A 120 -8.45 10.19 18.18
CA SER A 120 -8.73 11.54 18.69
C SER A 120 -8.90 12.59 17.59
N SER A 121 -8.21 12.41 16.45
CA SER A 121 -8.39 13.24 15.25
C SER A 121 -8.48 12.40 13.99
N ILE A 122 -9.72 12.17 13.52
CA ILE A 122 -10.01 11.40 12.30
C ILE A 122 -9.36 12.05 11.07
N SER A 123 -9.32 13.38 11.00
CA SER A 123 -8.78 14.11 9.84
C SER A 123 -7.27 13.91 9.69
N LEU A 124 -6.51 13.96 10.80
CA LEU A 124 -5.06 13.76 10.77
C LEU A 124 -4.70 12.33 10.38
N ILE A 125 -5.39 11.33 10.96
CA ILE A 125 -5.21 9.94 10.58
C ILE A 125 -5.59 9.71 9.12
N ALA A 126 -6.70 10.27 8.63
CA ALA A 126 -7.10 10.12 7.23
C ALA A 126 -6.03 10.66 6.26
N ILE A 127 -5.44 11.82 6.56
CA ILE A 127 -4.33 12.38 5.76
C ILE A 127 -3.12 11.43 5.78
N ALA A 128 -2.73 10.93 6.95
CA ALA A 128 -1.62 10.01 7.10
C ALA A 128 -1.82 8.70 6.31
N LEU A 129 -3.03 8.14 6.33
CA LEU A 129 -3.41 6.94 5.57
C LEU A 129 -3.37 7.18 4.06
N ILE A 130 -3.87 8.34 3.59
CA ILE A 130 -3.81 8.70 2.17
C ILE A 130 -2.35 8.83 1.71
N ILE A 131 -1.50 9.53 2.45
CA ILE A 131 -0.09 9.70 2.11
C ILE A 131 0.63 8.34 2.13
N SER A 132 0.36 7.50 3.14
CA SER A 132 0.92 6.16 3.23
C SER A 132 0.52 5.27 2.05
N SER A 133 -0.73 5.37 1.59
CA SER A 133 -1.20 4.60 0.43
C SER A 133 -0.37 4.85 -0.83
N VAL A 134 0.10 6.09 -1.04
CA VAL A 134 0.94 6.44 -2.18
C VAL A 134 2.25 5.65 -2.16
N PHE A 135 2.87 5.51 -0.98
CA PHE A 135 4.07 4.69 -0.81
C PHE A 135 3.80 3.22 -1.10
N TYR A 136 2.80 2.62 -0.45
CA TYR A 136 2.51 1.18 -0.59
C TYR A 136 2.12 0.78 -2.01
N ILE A 137 1.28 1.58 -2.67
CA ILE A 137 0.89 1.35 -4.07
C ILE A 137 2.08 1.55 -5.01
N GLY A 138 2.93 2.55 -4.74
CA GLY A 138 4.18 2.73 -5.47
C GLY A 138 5.10 1.51 -5.35
N LEU A 139 5.21 0.95 -4.15
CA LEU A 139 6.02 -0.24 -3.87
C LEU A 139 5.45 -1.49 -4.56
N GLY A 140 4.13 -1.71 -4.49
CA GLY A 140 3.47 -2.81 -5.21
C GLY A 140 3.64 -2.69 -6.72
N THR A 141 3.52 -1.47 -7.25
CA THR A 141 3.74 -1.22 -8.68
C THR A 141 5.18 -1.53 -9.07
N LEU A 142 6.18 -1.12 -8.27
CA LEU A 142 7.58 -1.44 -8.52
C LEU A 142 7.79 -2.96 -8.55
N MET A 143 7.27 -3.69 -7.57
CA MET A 143 7.42 -5.15 -7.50
C MET A 143 6.80 -5.84 -8.72
N GLY A 144 5.58 -5.47 -9.11
CA GLY A 144 4.94 -6.02 -10.30
C GLY A 144 5.69 -5.68 -11.59
N LEU A 145 6.36 -4.51 -11.65
CA LEU A 145 7.25 -4.19 -12.76
C LEU A 145 8.51 -5.06 -12.76
N LEU A 146 9.05 -5.48 -11.62
CA LEU A 146 10.25 -6.31 -11.54
C LEU A 146 9.98 -7.78 -11.90
N THR A 147 8.79 -8.31 -11.58
CA THR A 147 8.42 -9.74 -11.73
C THR A 147 7.89 -10.09 -13.11
N LYS A 148 7.99 -11.34 -13.56
CA LYS A 148 7.51 -11.77 -14.89
C LYS A 148 6.12 -12.39 -14.87
N SER A 149 5.68 -12.93 -13.74
CA SER A 149 4.38 -13.58 -13.56
C SER A 149 3.73 -13.20 -12.24
N VAL A 150 2.43 -13.48 -12.11
CA VAL A 150 1.67 -13.28 -10.86
C VAL A 150 2.22 -14.13 -9.71
N VAL A 151 2.70 -15.34 -10.02
CA VAL A 151 3.31 -16.24 -9.03
C VAL A 151 4.62 -15.64 -8.49
N GLU A 152 5.48 -15.12 -9.37
CA GLU A 152 6.73 -14.48 -8.96
C GLU A 152 6.47 -13.22 -8.12
N ALA A 153 5.49 -12.39 -8.53
CA ALA A 153 5.04 -11.23 -7.76
C ALA A 153 4.57 -11.63 -6.35
N SER A 154 3.83 -12.72 -6.25
CA SER A 154 3.33 -13.23 -4.97
C SER A 154 4.47 -13.60 -4.04
N VAL A 155 5.47 -14.34 -4.54
CA VAL A 155 6.62 -14.78 -3.74
C VAL A 155 7.49 -13.60 -3.30
N ILE A 156 7.80 -12.66 -4.20
CA ILE A 156 8.63 -11.49 -3.87
C ILE A 156 7.95 -10.56 -2.87
N THR A 157 6.61 -10.51 -2.86
CA THR A 157 5.88 -9.63 -1.93
C THR A 157 5.79 -10.20 -0.51
N LEU A 158 5.97 -11.52 -0.31
CA LEU A 158 5.95 -12.12 1.03
C LEU A 158 6.92 -11.47 2.04
N PRO A 159 8.23 -11.32 1.76
CA PRO A 159 9.13 -10.62 2.68
C PRO A 159 8.75 -9.15 2.91
N ILE A 160 8.09 -8.51 1.93
CA ILE A 160 7.62 -7.13 2.05
C ILE A 160 6.41 -7.07 2.99
N ILE A 161 5.49 -8.02 2.90
CA ILE A 161 4.38 -8.14 3.86
C ILE A 161 4.92 -8.38 5.26
N PHE A 162 5.95 -9.21 5.41
CA PHE A 162 6.57 -9.41 6.72
C PHE A 162 7.18 -8.12 7.27
N LEU A 163 8.00 -7.43 6.45
CA LEU A 163 8.68 -6.20 6.85
C LEU A 163 7.69 -5.08 7.17
N PHE A 164 6.74 -4.80 6.29
CA PHE A 164 5.84 -3.65 6.49
C PHE A 164 4.59 -3.97 7.30
N GLY A 165 4.09 -5.21 7.23
CA GLY A 165 2.87 -5.63 7.92
C GLY A 165 3.05 -5.82 9.43
N PHE A 166 4.24 -6.21 9.89
CA PHE A 166 4.50 -6.53 11.30
C PHE A 166 5.46 -5.53 11.96
N SER A 167 5.06 -4.26 12.03
CA SER A 167 5.86 -3.17 12.62
C SER A 167 6.29 -3.43 14.08
N THR A 168 5.44 -4.08 14.87
CA THR A 168 5.72 -4.39 16.28
C THR A 168 6.86 -5.39 16.48
N LEU A 169 6.95 -6.38 15.59
CA LEU A 169 8.05 -7.35 15.59
C LEU A 169 9.38 -6.67 15.25
N LEU A 170 9.34 -5.67 14.37
CA LEU A 170 10.52 -4.88 14.02
C LEU A 170 11.06 -4.05 15.18
N GLN A 171 10.22 -3.41 15.98
CA GLN A 171 10.68 -2.65 17.15
C GLN A 171 11.40 -3.55 18.16
N THR A 172 10.90 -4.78 18.37
CA THR A 172 11.59 -5.77 19.22
C THR A 172 12.98 -6.14 18.69
N LEU A 173 13.12 -6.25 17.37
CA LEU A 173 14.40 -6.53 16.71
C LEU A 173 15.39 -5.36 16.87
N ILE A 174 14.93 -4.12 16.75
CA ILE A 174 15.77 -2.91 16.89
C ILE A 174 16.35 -2.83 18.31
N ASN A 175 15.54 -3.07 19.35
CA ASN A 175 15.98 -3.09 20.74
C ASN A 175 17.07 -4.14 21.00
N THR A 176 17.03 -5.26 20.26
CA THR A 176 18.02 -6.33 20.37
C THR A 176 19.27 -6.02 19.54
N TYR A 177 19.12 -5.37 18.39
CA TYR A 177 20.17 -5.10 17.41
C TYR A 177 20.18 -3.63 16.99
N PRO A 178 20.93 -2.75 17.69
CA PRO A 178 20.94 -1.31 17.43
C PRO A 178 21.36 -0.89 16.01
N ILE A 179 22.07 -1.76 15.28
CA ILE A 179 22.42 -1.56 13.87
C ILE A 179 21.18 -1.43 12.95
N LEU A 180 20.02 -1.92 13.42
CA LEU A 180 18.75 -1.88 12.70
C LEU A 180 17.94 -0.59 12.96
N SER A 181 18.48 0.41 13.66
CA SER A 181 17.77 1.66 13.99
C SER A 181 17.21 2.41 12.78
N PHE A 182 17.77 2.21 11.58
CA PHE A 182 17.21 2.78 10.34
C PHE A 182 15.75 2.34 10.06
N ILE A 183 15.32 1.21 10.64
CA ILE A 183 13.96 0.68 10.51
C ILE A 183 12.92 1.60 11.15
N GLU A 184 13.31 2.39 12.16
CA GLU A 184 12.42 3.37 12.78
C GLU A 184 11.89 4.37 11.74
N TYR A 185 12.70 4.71 10.74
CA TYR A 185 12.34 5.63 9.66
C TYR A 185 11.49 5.00 8.55
N LEU A 186 11.08 3.73 8.67
CA LEU A 186 10.20 3.11 7.68
C LEU A 186 8.78 3.67 7.78
N PRO A 187 8.07 3.82 6.65
CA PRO A 187 6.72 4.38 6.64
C PRO A 187 5.71 3.69 7.55
N ASN A 188 5.82 2.36 7.72
CA ASN A 188 4.91 1.60 8.58
C ASN A 188 5.11 1.86 10.08
N VAL A 189 6.36 2.10 10.49
CA VAL A 189 6.72 2.44 11.88
C VAL A 189 6.34 3.88 12.15
N GLN A 190 6.72 4.80 11.26
CA GLN A 190 6.37 6.22 11.35
C GLN A 190 4.85 6.46 11.38
N LEU A 191 4.08 5.66 10.62
CA LEU A 191 2.62 5.73 10.65
C LEU A 191 2.05 5.28 12.01
N ALA A 192 2.61 4.23 12.61
CA ALA A 192 2.19 3.75 13.93
C ALA A 192 2.56 4.74 15.05
N GLU A 193 3.75 5.34 14.98
CA GLU A 193 4.20 6.37 15.93
C GLU A 193 3.36 7.65 15.82
N LEU A 194 3.10 8.13 14.60
CA LEU A 194 2.17 9.24 14.35
C LEU A 194 0.82 8.99 15.01
N ALA A 195 0.30 7.77 14.91
CA ALA A 195 -0.99 7.45 15.47
C ALA A 195 -1.00 7.42 17.00
N LYS A 196 0.11 7.02 17.62
CA LYS A 196 0.30 7.12 19.08
C LYS A 196 0.21 8.57 19.52
N GLU A 197 0.94 9.47 18.86
CA GLU A 197 0.90 10.90 19.16
C GLU A 197 -0.49 11.50 18.96
N VAL A 198 -1.17 11.17 17.85
CA VAL A 198 -2.55 11.63 17.62
C VAL A 198 -3.50 11.13 18.71
N GLN A 199 -3.35 9.89 19.18
CA GLN A 199 -4.18 9.36 20.25
C GLN A 199 -3.97 10.10 21.58
N LEU A 200 -2.75 10.54 21.85
CA LEU A 200 -2.40 11.39 23.00
C LEU A 200 -2.93 12.84 22.87
N GLY A 201 -3.55 13.19 21.75
CA GLY A 201 -4.12 14.51 21.50
C GLY A 201 -3.16 15.48 20.81
N ALA A 202 -2.07 14.98 20.23
CA ALA A 202 -1.09 15.81 19.52
C ALA A 202 -1.67 16.51 18.29
N GLY A 203 -1.16 17.69 18.00
CA GLY A 203 -1.59 18.52 16.86
C GLY A 203 -0.81 18.23 15.58
N ILE A 204 -1.12 18.99 14.51
CA ILE A 204 -0.38 18.89 13.24
C ILE A 204 1.11 19.22 13.40
N GLU A 205 1.44 20.12 14.33
CA GLU A 205 2.81 20.58 14.63
C GLU A 205 3.68 19.50 15.26
N ASP A 206 3.08 18.51 15.91
CA ASP A 206 3.82 17.40 16.51
C ASP A 206 4.03 16.27 15.50
N ILE A 207 3.06 16.09 14.59
CA ILE A 207 3.05 14.94 13.68
C ILE A 207 3.68 15.18 12.30
N TRP A 208 4.00 16.43 11.96
CA TRP A 208 4.48 16.77 10.60
C TRP A 208 5.77 16.03 10.22
N GLY A 209 6.64 15.74 11.18
CA GLY A 209 7.89 15.01 10.97
C GLY A 209 7.64 13.61 10.41
N TYR A 210 6.73 12.88 11.04
CA TYR A 210 6.31 11.54 10.58
C TYR A 210 5.71 11.61 9.16
N LEU A 211 4.81 12.59 8.91
CA LEU A 211 4.20 12.78 7.59
C LEU A 211 5.24 13.08 6.52
N ALA A 212 6.23 13.92 6.82
CA ALA A 212 7.30 14.26 5.90
C ALA A 212 8.14 13.04 5.53
N ILE A 213 8.48 12.18 6.51
CA ILE A 213 9.24 10.94 6.26
C ILE A 213 8.45 9.99 5.35
N ILE A 214 7.16 9.76 5.63
CA ILE A 214 6.30 8.91 4.78
C ILE A 214 6.21 9.49 3.36
N LEU A 215 6.08 10.81 3.24
CA LEU A 215 6.00 11.49 1.95
C LEU A 215 7.31 11.39 1.15
N VAL A 216 8.47 11.50 1.80
CA VAL A 216 9.78 11.30 1.16
C VAL A 216 9.90 9.87 0.60
N TRP A 217 9.49 8.87 1.37
CA TRP A 217 9.43 7.49 0.89
C TRP A 217 8.46 7.31 -0.28
N GLY A 218 7.28 7.94 -0.20
CA GLY A 218 6.30 7.96 -1.28
C GLY A 218 6.84 8.57 -2.57
N ILE A 219 7.54 9.70 -2.51
CA ILE A 219 8.20 10.31 -3.67
C ILE A 219 9.31 9.39 -4.20
N GLY A 220 10.17 8.90 -3.30
CA GLY A 220 11.30 8.05 -3.66
C GLY A 220 10.86 6.79 -4.42
N ILE A 221 9.81 6.13 -3.96
CA ILE A 221 9.34 4.90 -4.61
C ILE A 221 8.75 5.17 -6.01
N TRP A 222 8.00 6.26 -6.19
CA TRP A 222 7.45 6.61 -7.51
C TRP A 222 8.52 7.09 -8.50
N LEU A 223 9.58 7.77 -8.02
CA LEU A 223 10.75 8.07 -8.85
C LEU A 223 11.45 6.79 -9.31
N LEU A 224 11.63 5.81 -8.43
CA LEU A 224 12.19 4.51 -8.78
C LEU A 224 11.31 3.74 -9.76
N THR A 225 10.00 3.68 -9.52
CA THR A 225 9.01 3.00 -10.39
C THR A 225 9.01 3.58 -11.80
N THR A 226 8.98 4.90 -11.93
CA THR A 226 8.99 5.57 -13.24
C THR A 226 10.32 5.39 -13.97
N TRP A 227 11.45 5.38 -13.26
CA TRP A 227 12.76 5.09 -13.83
C TRP A 227 12.84 3.65 -14.39
N PHE A 228 12.40 2.66 -13.60
CA PHE A 228 12.38 1.26 -14.04
C PHE A 228 11.45 1.02 -15.22
N TYR A 229 10.29 1.69 -15.23
CA TYR A 229 9.34 1.59 -16.34
C TYR A 229 9.96 2.10 -17.65
N LYS A 230 10.54 3.32 -17.64
CA LYS A 230 11.19 3.91 -18.82
C LYS A 230 12.33 3.04 -19.34
N LYS A 231 13.14 2.47 -18.45
CA LYS A 231 14.24 1.57 -18.84
C LYS A 231 13.75 0.35 -19.62
N LYS A 232 12.57 -0.18 -19.28
CA LYS A 232 11.96 -1.32 -19.98
C LYS A 232 11.33 -0.93 -21.31
N GLU A 233 10.79 0.27 -21.41
CA GLU A 233 10.28 0.84 -22.67
C GLU A 233 11.39 0.98 -23.71
N THR A 234 12.57 1.46 -23.31
CA THR A 234 13.71 1.64 -24.22
C THR A 234 14.42 0.35 -24.62
N ALA A 235 14.16 -0.77 -23.94
CA ALA A 235 14.86 -2.03 -24.15
C ALA A 235 14.07 -3.06 -24.98
N GLY A 236 12.84 -2.74 -25.40
CA GLY A 236 11.96 -3.61 -26.19
C GLY A 236 11.55 -3.01 -27.51
#